data_AF-A0A2P5X9T9-F1
#
_entry.id   AF-A0A2P5X9T9-F1
#
_cell.length_a   1.000
_cell.length_b   1.000
_cell.length_c   1.000
_cell.angle_alpha   90.00
_cell.angle_beta   90.00
_cell.angle_gamma   90.00
#
_symmetry.space_group_name_H-M   'P 1'
#
loop_
_entity.id
_entity.type
_entity.pdbx_description
1 polymer ?
#
loop_
_entity_poly.entity_id
_entity_poly.type
_entity_poly.pdbx_seq_one_letter_code
_entity_poly.pdbx_strand_id
1 'polypeptide(L)'
;MVPESKPPTCDLLTQRCRSPTAAQMSLLISSFVLISIGAGGVRPCSLAFGADQLDQRDNPKNDKVLKSFFGWYYASAAISVLIALTGIVYIQDHLGYRVGFSVSAILMLLSVLLFFIASPLYLKLNPSKSLLTGFLQVMVVAYKNRNLTFPLPDSTGSYHHRRDSNIVAPSHKLRFLNKACIIKNPGQDC
;
A
#
# COMPACT_ATOMS: atom_id res chain seq x y z
N MET A 1 16.18 -17.64 -20.55
CA MET A 1 14.73 -17.94 -20.67
C MET A 1 14.61 -19.46 -20.80
N VAL A 2 13.73 -20.12 -20.04
CA VAL A 2 13.60 -21.58 -20.07
C VAL A 2 13.01 -22.01 -21.43
N PRO A 3 13.60 -22.97 -22.17
CA PRO A 3 13.21 -23.29 -23.54
C PRO A 3 11.75 -23.72 -23.77
N GLU A 4 11.02 -24.12 -22.72
CA GLU A 4 9.66 -24.70 -22.80
C GLU A 4 8.55 -23.78 -22.25
N SER A 5 8.85 -22.52 -21.91
CA SER A 5 7.91 -21.64 -21.19
C SER A 5 6.85 -20.97 -22.06
N LYS A 6 6.86 -21.19 -23.38
CA LYS A 6 5.90 -20.60 -24.34
C LYS A 6 5.28 -21.70 -25.21
N PRO A 7 4.00 -21.58 -25.59
CA PRO A 7 3.44 -22.45 -26.60
C PRO A 7 4.24 -22.30 -27.92
N PRO A 8 4.27 -23.34 -28.77
CA PRO A 8 4.90 -23.25 -30.07
C PRO A 8 4.24 -22.15 -30.91
N THR A 9 5.03 -21.52 -31.78
CA THR A 9 4.52 -20.52 -32.73
C THR A 9 3.37 -21.11 -33.54
N CYS A 10 2.28 -20.35 -33.69
CA CYS A 10 1.15 -20.78 -34.52
C CYS A 10 1.61 -20.93 -35.97
N ASP A 11 1.20 -22.02 -36.59
CA ASP A 11 1.36 -22.18 -38.03
C ASP A 11 0.31 -21.32 -38.74
N LEU A 12 0.79 -20.22 -39.33
CA LEU A 12 -0.03 -19.24 -40.06
C LEU A 12 -0.65 -19.84 -41.34
N LEU A 13 -0.08 -20.92 -41.89
CA LEU A 13 -0.57 -21.57 -43.11
C LEU A 13 -1.76 -22.49 -42.84
N THR A 14 -1.81 -23.15 -41.68
CA THR A 14 -2.89 -24.07 -41.30
C THR A 14 -3.87 -23.48 -40.29
N GLN A 15 -3.68 -22.22 -39.88
CA GLN A 15 -4.43 -21.54 -38.81
C GLN A 15 -4.51 -22.35 -37.49
N ARG A 16 -3.62 -23.33 -37.29
CA ARG A 16 -3.60 -24.16 -36.09
C ARG A 16 -2.71 -23.52 -35.03
N CYS A 17 -3.35 -22.87 -34.07
CA CYS A 17 -2.72 -22.47 -32.81
C CYS A 17 -2.90 -23.57 -31.76
N ARG A 18 -1.81 -23.98 -31.11
CA ARG A 18 -1.89 -24.89 -29.96
C ARG A 18 -2.12 -24.08 -28.68
N SER A 19 -3.15 -24.43 -27.92
CA SER A 19 -3.39 -23.82 -26.61
C SER A 19 -2.21 -24.07 -25.65
N PRO A 20 -1.91 -23.11 -24.75
CA PRO A 20 -0.85 -23.28 -23.76
C PRO A 20 -1.12 -24.48 -22.85
N THR A 21 -0.07 -25.15 -22.41
CA THR A 21 -0.20 -26.25 -21.43
C THR A 21 -0.54 -25.71 -20.05
N ALA A 22 -1.10 -26.55 -19.17
CA ALA A 22 -1.41 -26.15 -17.79
C ALA A 22 -0.19 -25.61 -17.05
N ALA A 23 0.99 -26.19 -17.27
CA ALA A 23 2.26 -25.74 -16.68
C ALA A 23 2.70 -24.34 -17.17
N GLN A 24 2.50 -24.04 -18.45
CA GLN A 24 2.80 -22.71 -19.00
C GLN A 24 1.85 -21.65 -18.44
N MET A 25 0.57 -21.99 -18.31
CA MET A 25 -0.44 -21.11 -17.72
C MET A 25 -0.18 -20.88 -16.22
N SER A 26 0.15 -21.93 -15.46
CA SER A 26 0.43 -21.79 -14.02
C SER A 26 1.65 -20.91 -13.77
N LEU A 27 2.71 -21.05 -14.59
CA LEU A 27 3.90 -20.20 -14.50
C LEU A 27 3.56 -18.74 -14.78
N LEU A 28 2.75 -18.46 -15.80
CA LEU A 28 2.30 -17.11 -16.14
C LEU A 28 1.48 -16.50 -15.00
N ILE A 29 0.49 -17.23 -14.49
CA ILE A 29 -0.37 -16.77 -13.38
C ILE A 29 0.47 -16.52 -12.13
N SER A 30 1.35 -17.45 -11.76
CA SER A 30 2.24 -17.28 -10.60
C SER A 30 3.09 -16.01 -10.74
N SER A 31 3.58 -15.72 -11.94
CA SER A 31 4.37 -14.51 -12.21
C SER A 31 3.54 -13.24 -12.03
N PHE A 32 2.30 -13.21 -12.54
CA PHE A 32 1.39 -12.08 -12.34
C PHE A 32 1.00 -11.88 -10.88
N VAL A 33 0.80 -12.96 -10.12
CA VAL A 33 0.54 -12.90 -8.68
C VAL A 33 1.72 -12.26 -7.95
N LEU A 34 2.95 -12.68 -8.25
CA LEU A 34 4.16 -12.09 -7.66
C LEU A 34 4.30 -10.60 -7.98
N ILE A 35 4.06 -10.21 -9.24
CA ILE A 35 4.07 -8.80 -9.66
C ILE A 35 2.98 -8.01 -8.92
N SER A 36 1.79 -8.57 -8.77
CA SER A 36 0.67 -7.92 -8.08
C SER A 36 0.98 -7.70 -6.59
N ILE A 37 1.52 -8.70 -5.91
CA ILE A 37 1.95 -8.61 -4.51
C ILE A 37 3.03 -7.53 -4.36
N GLY A 38 4.05 -7.55 -5.22
CA GLY A 38 5.13 -6.56 -5.20
C GLY A 38 4.61 -5.13 -5.44
N ALA A 39 3.77 -4.93 -6.46
CA ALA A 39 3.18 -3.63 -6.77
C ALA A 39 2.25 -3.12 -5.65
N GLY A 40 1.49 -4.03 -5.03
CA GLY A 40 0.60 -3.72 -3.90
C GLY A 40 1.36 -3.34 -2.64
N GLY A 41 2.55 -3.91 -2.41
CA GLY A 41 3.39 -3.56 -1.27
C GLY A 41 4.12 -2.22 -1.45
N VAL A 42 4.73 -1.99 -2.63
CA VAL A 42 5.62 -0.85 -2.86
C VAL A 42 4.88 0.49 -2.96
N ARG A 43 3.74 0.53 -3.65
CA ARG A 43 3.02 1.78 -3.94
C ARG A 43 2.51 2.54 -2.70
N PRO A 44 1.82 1.90 -1.73
CA PRO A 44 1.35 2.63 -0.55
C PRO A 44 2.50 3.00 0.40
N CYS A 45 3.54 2.15 0.50
CA CYS A 45 4.64 2.41 1.41
C CYS A 45 5.60 3.48 0.88
N SER A 46 5.80 3.58 -0.44
CA SER A 46 6.71 4.59 -1.02
C SER A 46 6.20 6.02 -0.83
N LEU A 47 4.90 6.24 -1.01
CA LEU A 47 4.30 7.56 -0.82
C LEU A 47 4.33 7.98 0.65
N ALA A 48 3.94 7.08 1.56
CA ALA A 48 4.00 7.32 3.00
C ALA A 48 5.44 7.59 3.45
N PHE A 49 6.38 6.76 3.02
CA PHE A 49 7.80 6.94 3.31
C PHE A 49 8.33 8.29 2.81
N GLY A 50 7.99 8.68 1.58
CA GLY A 50 8.42 9.97 1.02
C GLY A 50 7.82 11.17 1.76
N ALA A 51 6.56 11.09 2.17
CA ALA A 51 5.93 12.10 3.01
C ALA A 51 6.62 12.20 4.38
N ASP A 52 6.94 11.06 5.00
CA ASP A 52 7.64 10.98 6.28
C ASP A 52 9.05 11.62 6.23
N GLN A 53 9.71 11.64 5.08
CA GLN A 53 11.00 12.34 4.91
C GLN A 53 10.87 13.87 4.95
N LEU A 54 9.69 14.40 4.60
CA LEU A 54 9.44 15.84 4.44
C LEU A 54 8.55 16.42 5.54
N ASP A 55 7.96 15.58 6.41
CA ASP A 55 7.12 16.00 7.52
C ASP A 55 7.96 16.70 8.62
N GLN A 56 8.04 18.02 8.54
CA GLN A 56 8.71 18.88 9.52
C GLN A 56 7.66 19.52 10.44
N ARG A 57 7.20 18.79 11.45
CA ARG A 57 6.10 19.22 12.32
C ARG A 57 6.34 20.55 13.05
N ASP A 58 7.60 20.90 13.29
CA ASP A 58 7.98 22.14 13.97
C ASP A 58 8.05 23.36 13.02
N ASN A 59 7.91 23.14 11.70
CA ASN A 59 8.00 24.19 10.70
C ASN A 59 6.60 24.72 10.35
N PRO A 60 6.33 26.04 10.51
CA PRO A 60 5.03 26.63 10.16
C PRO A 60 4.69 26.52 8.66
N LYS A 61 5.67 26.19 7.80
CA LYS A 61 5.49 26.00 6.36
C LYS A 61 5.33 24.52 5.95
N ASN A 62 5.26 23.58 6.90
CA ASN A 62 5.19 22.14 6.64
C ASN A 62 4.10 21.78 5.63
N ASP A 63 2.88 22.30 5.85
CA ASP A 63 1.74 22.07 4.97
C ASP A 63 2.00 22.46 3.51
N LYS A 64 2.75 23.54 3.28
CA LYS A 64 3.07 24.01 1.93
C LYS A 64 4.07 23.08 1.26
N VAL A 65 5.09 22.63 2.00
CA VAL A 65 6.10 21.68 1.51
C VAL A 65 5.44 20.35 1.16
N LEU A 66 4.60 19.83 2.04
CA LEU A 66 3.94 18.55 1.86
C LEU A 66 2.92 18.58 0.71
N LYS A 67 2.15 19.67 0.56
CA LYS A 67 1.27 19.88 -0.60
C LYS A 67 2.06 19.94 -1.91
N SER A 68 3.19 20.64 -1.93
CA SER A 68 4.06 20.71 -3.12
C SER A 68 4.62 19.33 -3.47
N PHE A 69 5.04 18.55 -2.47
CA PHE A 69 5.50 17.18 -2.65
C PHE A 69 4.41 16.30 -3.28
N PHE A 70 3.20 16.28 -2.72
CA PHE A 70 2.10 15.51 -3.28
C PHE A 70 1.77 15.95 -4.71
N GLY A 71 1.75 17.26 -4.98
CA GLY A 71 1.54 17.79 -6.32
C GLY A 71 2.57 17.25 -7.33
N TRP A 72 3.86 17.31 -6.98
CA TRP A 72 4.94 16.83 -7.84
C TRP A 72 4.95 15.31 -7.98
N TYR A 73 4.60 14.60 -6.92
CA TYR A 73 4.45 13.14 -6.93
C TYR A 73 3.35 12.71 -7.90
N TYR A 74 2.16 13.32 -7.84
CA TYR A 74 1.07 12.97 -8.75
C TYR A 74 1.35 13.40 -10.19
N ALA A 75 1.99 14.55 -10.41
CA ALA A 75 2.41 14.98 -11.74
C ALA A 75 3.43 14.00 -12.36
N SER A 76 4.46 13.61 -11.61
CA SER A 76 5.45 12.63 -12.07
C SER A 76 4.85 11.25 -12.28
N ALA A 77 3.93 10.80 -11.42
CA ALA A 77 3.19 9.56 -11.62
C ALA A 77 2.37 9.58 -12.93
N ALA A 78 1.65 10.66 -13.21
CA ALA A 78 0.90 10.81 -14.46
C ALA A 78 1.82 10.73 -15.69
N ILE A 79 2.95 11.43 -15.67
CA ILE A 79 3.96 11.38 -16.74
C ILE A 79 4.49 9.95 -16.90
N SER A 80 4.79 9.24 -15.80
CA SER A 80 5.29 7.87 -15.86
C SER A 80 4.27 6.90 -16.49
N VAL A 81 2.98 7.09 -16.21
CA VAL A 81 1.90 6.29 -16.82
C VAL A 81 1.79 6.58 -18.30
N LEU A 82 1.90 7.85 -18.72
CA LEU A 82 1.91 8.22 -20.14
C LEU A 82 3.07 7.54 -20.86
N ILE A 83 4.28 7.58 -20.31
CA ILE A 83 5.47 6.92 -20.88
C ILE A 83 5.28 5.40 -20.92
N ALA A 84 4.71 4.79 -19.88
CA ALA A 84 4.46 3.36 -19.85
C ALA A 84 3.45 2.93 -20.92
N LEU A 85 2.33 3.65 -21.07
CA LEU A 85 1.28 3.33 -22.04
C LEU A 85 1.66 3.65 -23.49
N THR A 86 2.67 4.49 -23.71
CA THR A 86 3.15 4.85 -25.06
C THR A 86 4.45 4.12 -25.38
N GLY A 87 5.54 4.46 -24.70
CA GLY A 87 6.88 3.95 -24.98
C GLY A 87 7.04 2.46 -24.69
N ILE A 88 6.62 1.99 -23.52
CA ILE A 88 6.77 0.55 -23.19
C ILE A 88 5.83 -0.31 -24.05
N VAL A 89 4.60 0.14 -24.30
CA VAL A 89 3.68 -0.55 -25.22
C VAL A 89 4.25 -0.60 -26.64
N TYR A 90 4.81 0.49 -27.14
CA TYR A 90 5.48 0.53 -28.45
C TYR A 90 6.64 -0.49 -28.54
N ILE A 91 7.48 -0.56 -27.51
CA ILE A 91 8.56 -1.56 -27.43
C ILE A 91 7.99 -2.98 -27.41
N GLN A 92 6.92 -3.22 -26.66
CA GLN A 92 6.29 -4.55 -26.59
C GLN A 92 5.69 -4.98 -27.92
N ASP A 93 5.08 -4.05 -28.65
CA ASP A 93 4.45 -4.32 -29.94
C ASP A 93 5.48 -4.58 -31.05
N HIS A 94 6.53 -3.75 -31.14
CA HIS A 94 7.50 -3.86 -32.24
C HIS A 94 8.71 -4.74 -31.95
N LEU A 95 9.21 -4.75 -30.71
CA LEU A 95 10.40 -5.54 -30.29
C LEU A 95 10.01 -6.80 -29.50
N GLY A 96 8.71 -6.97 -29.25
CA GLY A 96 8.15 -8.12 -28.57
C GLY A 96 8.17 -8.04 -27.04
N TYR A 97 7.27 -8.79 -26.42
CA TYR A 97 7.10 -8.86 -24.96
C TYR A 97 8.38 -9.20 -24.18
N ARG A 98 9.30 -9.99 -24.76
CA ARG A 98 10.57 -10.33 -24.09
C ARG A 98 11.37 -9.06 -23.80
N VAL A 99 11.54 -8.20 -24.79
CA VAL A 99 12.32 -6.96 -24.65
C VAL A 99 11.59 -5.99 -23.73
N GLY A 100 10.29 -5.79 -23.94
CA GLY A 100 9.48 -4.89 -23.09
C GLY A 100 9.54 -5.23 -21.60
N PHE A 101 9.31 -6.49 -21.23
CA PHE A 101 9.40 -6.90 -19.82
C PHE A 101 10.82 -6.84 -19.25
N SER A 102 11.85 -7.07 -20.09
CA SER A 102 13.25 -6.97 -19.66
C SER A 102 13.62 -5.53 -19.33
N VAL A 103 13.20 -4.57 -20.16
CA VAL A 103 13.40 -3.14 -19.90
C VAL A 103 12.72 -2.73 -18.59
N SER A 104 11.46 -3.12 -18.36
CA SER A 104 10.76 -2.82 -17.11
C SER A 104 11.46 -3.44 -15.89
N ALA A 105 11.97 -4.67 -16.01
CA ALA A 105 12.69 -5.35 -14.93
C ALA A 105 14.01 -4.63 -14.59
N ILE A 106 14.77 -4.20 -15.59
CA ILE A 106 16.02 -3.44 -15.40
C ILE A 106 15.75 -2.10 -14.72
N LEU A 107 14.72 -1.38 -15.14
CA LEU A 107 14.32 -0.11 -14.51
C LEU A 107 13.94 -0.29 -13.04
N MET A 108 13.20 -1.36 -12.72
CA MET A 108 12.87 -1.69 -11.33
C MET A 108 14.12 -2.04 -10.52
N LEU A 109 15.03 -2.84 -11.07
CA LEU A 109 16.28 -3.20 -10.41
C LEU A 109 17.15 -1.95 -10.15
N LEU A 110 17.26 -1.04 -11.11
CA LEU A 110 17.95 0.23 -10.93
C LEU A 110 17.30 1.08 -9.84
N SER A 111 15.97 1.16 -9.80
CA SER A 111 15.25 1.88 -8.75
C SER A 111 15.55 1.31 -7.35
N VAL A 112 15.60 -0.02 -7.21
CA VAL A 112 15.95 -0.68 -5.95
C VAL A 112 17.39 -0.38 -5.54
N LEU A 113 18.34 -0.44 -6.49
CA LEU A 113 19.74 -0.11 -6.21
C LEU A 113 19.89 1.34 -5.75
N LEU A 114 19.25 2.29 -6.45
CA LEU A 114 19.27 3.71 -6.06
C LEU A 114 18.67 3.93 -4.68
N PHE A 115 17.58 3.24 -4.35
CA PHE A 115 16.96 3.31 -3.02
C PHE A 115 17.93 2.85 -1.93
N PHE A 116 18.67 1.76 -2.13
CA PHE A 116 19.66 1.28 -1.15
C PHE A 116 20.87 2.21 -1.05
N ILE A 117 21.37 2.73 -2.18
CA ILE A 117 22.48 3.70 -2.20
C ILE A 117 22.10 4.99 -1.46
N ALA A 118 20.86 5.44 -1.60
CA ALA A 118 20.33 6.62 -0.91
C ALA A 118 19.90 6.34 0.55
N SER A 119 19.87 5.08 1.00
CA SER A 119 19.49 4.70 2.35
C SER A 119 20.16 5.48 3.50
N PRO A 120 21.46 5.82 3.47
CA PRO A 120 22.08 6.62 4.54
C PRO A 120 21.58 8.07 4.59
N LEU A 121 20.97 8.59 3.52
CA LEU A 121 20.41 9.94 3.49
C LEU A 121 18.99 10.00 4.06
N TYR A 122 18.32 8.86 4.24
CA TYR A 122 16.94 8.81 4.70
C TYR A 122 16.85 8.92 6.23
N LEU A 123 15.86 9.68 6.68
CA LEU A 123 15.38 9.71 8.05
C LEU A 123 14.70 8.38 8.39
N LYS A 124 15.30 7.65 9.34
CA LYS A 124 14.80 6.37 9.83
C LYS A 124 13.93 6.61 11.06
N LEU A 125 12.62 6.65 10.86
CA LEU A 125 11.65 6.77 11.94
C LEU A 125 11.61 5.48 12.76
N ASN A 126 11.41 5.62 14.08
CA ASN A 126 11.17 4.47 14.94
C ASN A 126 9.85 3.79 14.55
N PRO A 127 9.78 2.44 14.59
CA PRO A 127 8.57 1.72 14.25
C PRO A 127 7.42 2.16 15.18
N SER A 128 6.37 2.72 14.59
CA SER A 128 5.12 2.99 15.30
C SER A 128 4.42 1.66 15.63
N LYS A 129 3.63 1.63 16.70
CA LYS A 129 2.83 0.44 17.07
C LYS A 129 1.97 0.03 15.86
N SER A 130 1.95 -1.26 15.55
CA SER A 130 1.26 -1.80 14.36
C SER A 130 -0.21 -1.38 14.33
N LEU A 131 -0.59 -0.62 13.29
CA LEU A 131 -1.96 -0.18 13.06
C LEU A 131 -2.92 -1.35 12.89
N LEU A 132 -2.46 -2.46 12.31
CA LEU A 132 -3.25 -3.68 12.14
C LEU A 132 -3.56 -4.33 13.49
N THR A 133 -2.58 -4.36 14.39
CA THR A 133 -2.80 -4.87 15.75
C THR A 133 -3.82 -4.00 16.47
N GLY A 134 -3.72 -2.66 16.34
CA GLY A 134 -4.72 -1.74 16.88
C GLY A 134 -6.11 -1.97 16.30
N PHE A 135 -6.23 -2.14 14.98
CA PHE A 135 -7.50 -2.39 14.31
C PHE A 135 -8.14 -3.72 14.74
N LEU A 136 -7.35 -4.81 14.77
CA LEU A 136 -7.79 -6.11 15.26
C LEU A 136 -8.20 -6.05 16.73
N GLN A 137 -7.44 -5.35 17.57
CA GLN A 137 -7.78 -5.14 18.97
C GLN A 137 -9.12 -4.42 19.10
N VAL A 138 -9.35 -3.34 18.34
CA VAL A 138 -10.64 -2.64 18.34
C VAL A 138 -11.79 -3.57 17.92
N MET A 139 -11.61 -4.38 16.87
CA MET A 139 -12.64 -5.35 16.45
C MET A 139 -12.93 -6.40 17.53
N VAL A 140 -11.90 -6.99 18.12
CA VAL A 140 -12.03 -8.03 19.15
C VAL A 140 -12.67 -7.46 20.42
N VAL A 141 -12.23 -6.28 20.88
CA VAL A 141 -12.76 -5.64 22.09
C VAL A 141 -14.19 -5.16 21.84
N ALA A 142 -14.49 -4.56 20.69
CA ALA A 142 -15.86 -4.17 20.33
C ALA A 142 -16.81 -5.38 20.32
N TYR A 143 -16.36 -6.51 19.75
CA TYR A 143 -17.13 -7.75 19.75
C TYR A 143 -17.33 -8.30 21.17
N LYS A 144 -16.28 -8.36 21.99
CA LYS A 144 -16.35 -8.79 23.39
C LYS A 144 -17.28 -7.89 24.22
N ASN A 145 -17.32 -6.61 23.90
CA ASN A 145 -18.13 -5.60 24.58
C ASN A 145 -19.51 -5.40 23.94
N ARG A 146 -19.91 -6.21 22.95
CA ARG A 146 -21.17 -6.02 22.19
C ARG A 146 -22.42 -5.92 23.07
N ASN A 147 -22.43 -6.61 24.21
CA ASN A 147 -23.57 -6.66 25.14
C ASN A 147 -23.57 -5.50 26.16
N LEU A 148 -22.55 -4.64 26.19
CA LEU A 148 -22.51 -3.49 27.10
C LEU A 148 -23.43 -2.38 26.60
N THR A 149 -24.28 -1.84 27.46
CA THR A 149 -25.09 -0.65 27.15
C THR A 149 -24.16 0.57 27.04
N PHE A 150 -24.47 1.50 26.14
CA PHE A 150 -23.71 2.74 26.03
C PHE A 150 -23.89 3.57 27.31
N PRO A 151 -22.81 4.15 27.86
CA PRO A 151 -22.90 5.08 28.99
C PRO A 151 -23.72 6.32 28.60
N LEU A 152 -24.41 6.92 29.59
CA LEU A 152 -25.25 8.09 29.39
C LEU A 152 -24.41 9.32 28.96
N PRO A 153 -25.02 10.29 28.24
CA PRO A 153 -24.31 11.44 27.65
C PRO A 153 -23.54 12.31 28.65
N ASP A 154 -23.90 12.26 29.94
CA ASP A 154 -23.38 13.15 31.00
C ASP A 154 -22.25 12.52 31.84
N SER A 155 -21.81 11.29 31.54
CA SER A 155 -20.72 10.63 32.27
C SER A 155 -19.36 10.93 31.63
N THR A 156 -18.83 12.11 31.94
CA THR A 156 -17.45 12.52 31.68
C THR A 156 -16.49 11.44 32.21
N GLY A 157 -15.73 10.79 31.32
CA GLY A 157 -14.74 9.76 31.71
C GLY A 157 -15.16 8.30 31.50
N SER A 158 -16.22 8.03 30.72
CA SER A 158 -16.67 6.66 30.41
C SER A 158 -15.97 6.01 29.20
N TYR A 159 -15.13 6.76 28.48
CA TYR A 159 -14.37 6.30 27.32
C TYR A 159 -12.86 6.52 27.51
N HIS A 160 -12.04 5.61 26.95
CA HIS A 160 -10.59 5.79 26.89
C HIS A 160 -10.23 7.06 26.12
N HIS A 161 -9.61 8.02 26.82
CA HIS A 161 -9.06 9.24 26.22
C HIS A 161 -7.54 9.26 26.37
N ARG A 162 -6.87 9.71 25.32
CA ARG A 162 -5.44 10.02 25.38
C ARG A 162 -5.27 11.33 26.15
N ARG A 163 -4.33 11.39 27.11
CA ARG A 163 -4.14 12.53 28.04
C ARG A 163 -4.02 13.90 27.36
N ASP A 164 -3.62 13.95 26.10
CA ASP A 164 -3.39 15.20 25.35
C ASP A 164 -4.45 15.47 24.26
N SER A 165 -5.60 14.80 24.31
CA SER A 165 -6.65 14.90 23.27
C SER A 165 -7.94 15.49 23.82
N ASN A 166 -8.56 16.40 23.07
CA ASN A 166 -9.88 16.94 23.40
C ASN A 166 -10.89 15.79 23.56
N ILE A 167 -11.82 15.94 24.50
CA ILE A 167 -12.91 15.00 24.74
C ILE A 167 -13.85 15.08 23.53
N VAL A 168 -13.63 14.23 22.53
CA VAL A 168 -14.49 14.11 21.35
C VAL A 168 -15.46 12.96 21.59
N ALA A 169 -16.75 13.27 21.57
CA ALA A 169 -17.80 12.26 21.62
C ALA A 169 -17.60 11.25 20.46
N PRO A 170 -17.64 9.92 20.72
CA PRO A 170 -17.44 8.93 19.68
C PRO A 170 -18.41 9.08 18.52
N SER A 171 -17.93 8.88 17.29
CA SER A 171 -18.73 9.04 16.07
C SER A 171 -19.99 8.18 16.09
N HIS A 172 -21.12 8.74 15.63
CA HIS A 172 -22.37 7.98 15.51
C HIS A 172 -22.34 7.00 14.32
N LYS A 173 -21.40 7.17 13.38
CA LYS A 173 -21.15 6.21 12.28
C LYS A 173 -20.29 5.06 12.82
N LEU A 174 -20.75 3.81 12.62
CA LEU A 174 -20.15 2.58 13.19
C LEU A 174 -20.17 2.54 14.73
N ARG A 175 -21.30 2.93 15.32
CA ARG A 175 -21.50 3.03 16.78
C ARG A 175 -21.10 1.78 17.57
N PHE A 176 -21.16 0.59 16.96
CA PHE A 176 -20.74 -0.66 17.61
C PHE A 176 -19.23 -0.68 17.96
N LEU A 177 -18.38 0.00 17.19
CA LEU A 177 -16.94 0.09 17.46
C LEU A 177 -16.63 0.94 18.69
N ASN A 178 -17.50 1.89 19.01
CA ASN A 178 -17.36 2.73 20.21
C ASN A 178 -17.40 1.90 21.50
N LYS A 179 -17.92 0.66 21.46
CA LYS A 179 -17.88 -0.29 22.58
C LYS A 179 -16.48 -0.76 22.92
N ALA A 180 -15.52 -0.67 21.99
CA ALA A 180 -14.11 -0.92 22.28
C ALA A 180 -13.48 0.14 23.18
N CYS A 181 -14.04 1.36 23.17
CA CYS A 181 -13.53 2.48 23.92
C CYS A 181 -14.14 2.62 25.32
N ILE A 182 -15.15 1.81 25.68
CA ILE A 182 -15.83 1.88 26.99
C ILE A 182 -14.89 1.36 28.08
N ILE A 183 -14.64 2.18 29.11
CA ILE A 183 -13.82 1.79 30.27
C ILE A 183 -14.60 0.80 31.12
N LYS A 184 -14.01 -0.39 31.37
CA LYS A 184 -14.61 -1.44 32.22
C LYS A 184 -14.12 -1.34 33.66
N ASN A 185 -12.81 -1.10 33.87
CA ASN A 185 -12.21 -0.94 35.19
C ASN A 185 -11.22 0.25 35.22
N PRO A 186 -11.55 1.35 35.90
CA PRO A 186 -10.73 2.57 35.88
C PRO A 186 -9.34 2.41 36.52
N GLY A 187 -9.12 1.38 37.35
CA GLY A 187 -7.83 1.13 38.02
C GLY A 187 -6.84 0.21 37.27
N GLN A 188 -7.27 -0.47 36.21
CA GLN A 188 -6.45 -1.48 35.51
C GLN A 188 -6.28 -1.17 34.02
N ASP A 189 -7.16 -0.34 33.45
CA ASP A 189 -7.22 -0.02 32.02
C ASP A 189 -6.68 1.40 31.69
N CYS A 190 -6.08 2.12 32.65
CA CYS A 190 -5.46 3.43 32.46
C CYS A 190 -3.97 3.36 32.09
#